data_AF-A0A318AW88-F1
#
_entry.id   AF-A0A318AW88-F1
#
_cell.length_a   1.000
_cell.length_b   1.000
_cell.length_c   1.000
_cell.angle_alpha   90.00
_cell.angle_beta   90.00
_cell.angle_gamma   90.00
#
_symmetry.space_group_name_H-M   'P 1'
#
loop_
_entity.id
_entity.type
_entity.pdbx_description
1 polymer ?
#
loop_
_entity_poly.entity_id
_entity_poly.type
_entity_poly.pdbx_seq_one_letter_code
_entity_poly.pdbx_strand_id
1 'polypeptide(L)'
;MSSRIRIPGLVDVIRLDEPAAIRSIVADPRLDRDFKKEGPLINRLLAGRIRKVLRVGSHPLPAVAPREAEDRARLQALLEQRLQNAQLGTPEQRATLAAYVRGEKGEGVLGPTAQAAVGELFAPGYAARKDRWQAARTLDAAPRSFNPLQILWWGLTGAVDRARKTLAAPVDNDPAAVHATGVAVHNLVRGLKIMRGLWRQPFARESLTEEAVICQCAVAPANVLRQWKAPASTLWGEVEPGAITLFQLDAARYRSPSHQIVFMTDSWSRCPAHHWTASLLGAVWREAKASAPVKGGRS
;
A
#
# COMPACT_ATOMS: atom_id res chain seq x y z
N MET A 1 9.89 14.16 13.66
CA MET A 1 10.19 15.47 13.06
C MET A 1 9.21 15.75 11.94
N SER A 2 8.09 16.34 12.36
CA SER A 2 7.18 17.02 11.44
C SER A 2 7.83 18.32 10.94
N SER A 3 7.65 18.68 9.67
CA SER A 3 8.24 19.88 9.06
C SER A 3 7.36 20.44 7.94
N ARG A 4 7.56 21.70 7.56
CA ARG A 4 6.87 22.32 6.41
C ARG A 4 7.88 22.97 5.49
N ILE A 5 7.70 22.77 4.19
CA ILE A 5 8.45 23.44 3.13
C ILE A 5 7.44 24.30 2.37
N ARG A 6 7.59 25.63 2.46
CA ARG A 6 6.76 26.59 1.74
C ARG A 6 7.64 27.54 0.93
N ILE A 7 7.49 27.48 -0.38
CA ILE A 7 8.04 28.47 -1.32
C ILE A 7 6.83 29.07 -2.03
N PRO A 8 6.50 30.36 -1.80
CA PRO A 8 5.32 31.01 -2.37
C PRO A 8 5.21 30.78 -3.88
N GLY A 9 4.01 30.39 -4.34
CA GLY A 9 3.71 30.09 -5.74
C GLY A 9 4.29 28.76 -6.27
N LEU A 10 5.32 28.19 -5.65
CA LEU A 10 6.03 27.02 -6.15
C LEU A 10 5.66 25.72 -5.45
N VAL A 11 5.77 25.64 -4.12
CA VAL A 11 5.51 24.43 -3.33
C VAL A 11 5.01 24.75 -1.93
N ASP A 12 4.09 23.93 -1.43
CA ASP A 12 3.68 23.96 -0.02
C ASP A 12 3.39 22.54 0.47
N VAL A 13 4.34 21.98 1.23
CA VAL A 13 4.29 20.59 1.69
C VAL A 13 4.52 20.53 3.19
N ILE A 14 3.58 19.92 3.90
CA ILE A 14 3.70 19.56 5.31
C ILE A 14 4.06 18.08 5.40
N ARG A 15 5.15 17.74 6.09
CA ARG A 15 5.61 16.37 6.31
C ARG A 15 5.37 16.02 7.77
N LEU A 16 4.67 14.92 8.02
CA LEU A 16 4.38 14.43 9.36
C LEU A 16 4.91 13.01 9.52
N ASP A 17 5.74 12.77 10.53
CA ASP A 17 6.23 11.44 10.91
C ASP A 17 5.86 11.09 12.37
N GLU A 18 5.18 11.99 13.08
CA GLU A 18 4.76 11.78 14.47
C GLU A 18 3.34 11.19 14.53
N PRO A 19 3.16 10.02 15.17
CA PRO A 19 1.86 9.34 15.21
C PRO A 19 0.69 10.19 15.74
N ALA A 20 0.92 10.96 16.81
CA ALA A 20 -0.11 11.81 17.40
C ALA A 20 -0.51 12.95 16.46
N ALA A 21 0.46 13.59 15.80
CA ALA A 21 0.23 14.63 14.80
C ALA A 21 -0.55 14.09 13.59
N ILE A 22 -0.19 12.90 13.10
CA ILE A 22 -0.91 12.24 12.00
C ILE A 22 -2.37 11.97 12.40
N ARG A 23 -2.61 11.40 13.59
CA ARG A 23 -3.98 11.13 14.07
C ARG A 23 -4.82 12.39 14.16
N SER A 24 -4.27 13.46 14.74
CA SER A 24 -4.95 14.75 14.86
C SER A 24 -5.31 15.34 13.49
N ILE A 25 -4.35 15.42 12.56
CA ILE A 25 -4.59 16.01 11.24
C ILE A 25 -5.53 15.15 10.37
N VAL A 26 -5.48 13.83 10.47
CA VAL A 26 -6.32 12.93 9.65
C VAL A 26 -7.81 13.13 9.93
N ALA A 27 -8.17 13.58 11.14
CA ALA A 27 -9.55 13.88 11.50
C ALA A 27 -10.07 15.16 10.82
N ASP A 28 -9.19 16.11 10.46
CA ASP A 28 -9.57 17.41 9.88
C ASP A 28 -10.37 17.22 8.58
N PRO A 29 -11.62 17.71 8.51
CA PRO A 29 -12.46 17.55 7.32
C PRO A 29 -11.94 18.31 6.10
N ARG A 30 -11.05 19.29 6.30
CA ARG A 30 -10.44 20.07 5.22
C ARG A 30 -9.31 19.32 4.52
N LEU A 31 -8.90 18.17 5.04
CA LEU A 31 -7.87 17.33 4.45
C LEU A 31 -8.48 16.13 3.72
N ASP A 32 -8.16 15.99 2.42
CA ASP A 32 -8.81 15.03 1.53
C ASP A 32 -7.81 14.26 0.62
N ARG A 33 -8.34 13.31 -0.14
CA ARG A 33 -7.70 12.50 -1.19
C ARG A 33 -8.10 12.94 -2.60
N ASP A 34 -8.84 14.04 -2.75
CA ASP A 34 -9.39 14.45 -4.05
C ASP A 34 -8.29 14.92 -5.03
N PHE A 35 -7.17 15.47 -4.56
CA PHE A 35 -6.04 15.89 -5.40
C PHE A 35 -6.44 16.83 -6.57
N LYS A 36 -7.28 17.83 -6.31
CA LYS A 36 -7.61 18.88 -7.29
C LYS A 36 -6.34 19.58 -7.77
N LYS A 37 -6.36 20.07 -9.01
CA LYS A 37 -5.25 20.84 -9.60
C LYS A 37 -5.25 22.28 -9.06
N GLU A 38 -5.06 22.41 -7.76
CA GLU A 38 -5.08 23.67 -7.03
C GLU A 38 -3.77 23.89 -6.27
N GLY A 39 -3.54 25.12 -5.82
CA GLY A 39 -2.37 25.51 -5.05
C GLY A 39 -1.10 25.78 -5.89
N PRO A 40 0.08 25.75 -5.23
CA PRO A 40 1.37 26.05 -5.84
C PRO A 40 1.70 25.15 -7.05
N LEU A 41 2.58 25.62 -7.94
CA LEU A 41 2.86 24.98 -9.22
C LEU A 41 3.21 23.49 -9.10
N ILE A 42 4.15 23.12 -8.22
CA ILE A 42 4.60 21.73 -8.04
C ILE A 42 3.46 20.87 -7.46
N ASN A 43 2.72 21.40 -6.49
CA ASN A 43 1.58 20.71 -5.89
C ASN A 43 0.51 20.39 -6.94
N ARG A 44 0.21 21.35 -7.81
CA ARG A 44 -0.77 21.20 -8.90
C ARG A 44 -0.37 20.12 -9.90
N LEU A 45 0.90 20.11 -10.31
CA LEU A 45 1.46 19.11 -11.21
C LEU A 45 1.40 17.70 -10.58
N LEU A 46 1.79 17.60 -9.30
CA LEU A 46 1.74 16.35 -8.55
C LEU A 46 0.29 15.83 -8.42
N ALA A 47 -0.64 16.68 -7.98
CA ALA A 47 -2.05 16.35 -7.80
C ALA A 47 -2.70 15.89 -9.12
N GLY A 48 -2.46 16.64 -10.20
CA GLY A 48 -2.93 16.28 -11.54
C GLY A 48 -2.41 14.94 -12.02
N ARG A 49 -1.13 14.63 -11.76
CA ARG A 49 -0.54 13.34 -12.09
C ARG A 49 -1.15 12.21 -11.27
N ILE A 50 -1.29 12.39 -9.96
CA ILE A 50 -1.90 11.40 -9.06
C ILE A 50 -3.30 11.03 -9.57
N ARG A 51 -4.16 12.02 -9.86
CA ARG A 51 -5.51 11.74 -10.41
C ARG A 51 -5.46 11.04 -11.76
N LYS A 52 -4.55 11.45 -12.66
CA LYS A 52 -4.44 10.84 -14.00
C LYS A 52 -4.02 9.37 -13.93
N VAL A 53 -3.09 9.06 -13.02
CA VAL A 53 -2.46 7.74 -12.91
C VAL A 53 -3.28 6.77 -12.07
N LEU A 54 -3.86 7.22 -10.95
CA LEU A 54 -4.54 6.35 -10.00
C LEU A 54 -6.05 6.31 -10.26
N ARG A 55 -6.44 5.86 -11.45
CA ARG A 55 -7.84 5.67 -11.86
C ARG A 55 -8.01 4.51 -12.84
N VAL A 56 -9.21 3.94 -12.90
CA VAL A 56 -9.63 3.00 -13.95
C VAL A 56 -10.82 3.63 -14.68
N GLY A 57 -10.65 3.90 -15.98
CA GLY A 57 -11.61 4.71 -16.72
C GLY A 57 -11.77 6.10 -16.08
N SER A 58 -13.01 6.46 -15.74
CA SER A 58 -13.38 7.69 -15.01
C SER A 58 -13.30 7.53 -13.48
N HIS A 59 -13.16 6.32 -12.96
CA HIS A 59 -13.27 6.05 -11.53
C HIS A 59 -11.90 6.12 -10.82
N PRO A 60 -11.75 6.93 -9.75
CA PRO A 60 -10.52 6.96 -8.96
C PRO A 60 -10.30 5.62 -8.25
N LEU A 61 -9.03 5.23 -8.08
CA LEU A 61 -8.68 4.13 -7.18
C LEU A 61 -9.01 4.51 -5.73
N PRO A 62 -9.32 3.55 -4.83
CA PRO A 62 -9.68 3.85 -3.44
C PRO A 62 -8.71 4.75 -2.66
N ALA A 63 -7.41 4.68 -2.98
CA ALA A 63 -6.39 5.53 -2.33
C ALA A 63 -6.47 7.02 -2.68
N VAL A 64 -7.18 7.36 -3.77
CA VAL A 64 -7.37 8.74 -4.26
C VAL A 64 -8.85 9.09 -4.45
N ALA A 65 -9.75 8.25 -3.93
CA ALA A 65 -11.17 8.56 -3.89
C ALA A 65 -11.44 9.60 -2.77
N PRO A 66 -12.19 10.67 -3.05
CA PRO A 66 -12.53 11.71 -2.07
C PRO A 66 -13.22 11.15 -0.83
N ARG A 67 -13.08 11.83 0.31
CA ARG A 67 -13.72 11.45 1.58
C ARG A 67 -15.24 11.36 1.46
N GLU A 68 -15.83 12.30 0.73
CA GLU A 68 -17.27 12.47 0.51
C GLU A 68 -17.75 11.83 -0.81
N ALA A 69 -16.91 11.01 -1.45
CA ALA A 69 -17.35 10.30 -2.65
C ALA A 69 -18.57 9.43 -2.34
N GLU A 70 -19.56 9.52 -3.22
CA GLU A 70 -20.76 8.69 -3.17
C GLU A 70 -20.38 7.21 -3.06
N ASP A 71 -21.12 6.47 -2.26
CA ASP A 71 -20.88 5.03 -2.00
C ASP A 71 -19.54 4.64 -1.37
N ARG A 72 -18.59 5.55 -1.11
CA ARG A 72 -17.27 5.20 -0.57
C ARG A 72 -17.35 4.32 0.68
N ALA A 73 -18.14 4.76 1.67
CA ALA A 73 -18.30 4.03 2.93
C ALA A 73 -18.93 2.65 2.71
N ARG A 74 -19.95 2.57 1.83
CA ARG A 74 -20.63 1.32 1.46
C ARG A 74 -19.68 0.35 0.77
N LEU A 75 -18.97 0.80 -0.27
CA LEU A 75 -18.00 -0.01 -1.03
C LEU A 75 -16.83 -0.47 -0.15
N GLN A 76 -16.36 0.37 0.77
CA GLN A 76 -15.33 0.00 1.72
C GLN A 76 -15.81 -1.09 2.67
N ALA A 77 -17.03 -0.98 3.21
CA ALA A 77 -17.63 -1.99 4.07
C ALA A 77 -17.87 -3.33 3.35
N LEU A 78 -18.38 -3.28 2.11
CA LEU A 78 -18.56 -4.48 1.28
C LEU A 78 -17.23 -5.18 0.99
N LEU A 79 -16.19 -4.41 0.67
CA LEU A 79 -14.85 -4.97 0.46
C LEU A 79 -14.28 -5.56 1.74
N GLU A 80 -14.45 -4.90 2.88
CA GLU A 80 -14.03 -5.39 4.19
C GLU A 80 -14.71 -6.73 4.54
N GLN A 81 -16.03 -6.82 4.36
CA GLN A 81 -16.80 -8.05 4.56
C GLN A 81 -16.37 -9.17 3.61
N ARG A 82 -16.11 -8.86 2.33
CA ARG A 82 -15.57 -9.81 1.35
C ARG A 82 -14.22 -10.36 1.82
N LEU A 83 -13.34 -9.50 2.33
CA LEU A 83 -11.99 -9.87 2.76
C LEU A 83 -11.97 -10.68 4.05
N GLN A 84 -12.92 -10.47 4.96
CA GLN A 84 -13.05 -11.26 6.19
C GLN A 84 -13.30 -12.75 5.92
N ASN A 85 -14.03 -13.07 4.84
CA ASN A 85 -14.40 -14.43 4.47
C ASN A 85 -13.52 -15.00 3.34
N ALA A 86 -12.55 -14.23 2.86
CA ALA A 86 -11.77 -14.63 1.70
C ALA A 86 -10.70 -15.65 2.05
N GLN A 87 -10.40 -16.52 1.08
CA GLN A 87 -9.28 -17.45 1.18
C GLN A 87 -7.95 -16.68 1.25
N LEU A 88 -6.97 -17.27 1.93
CA LEU A 88 -5.62 -16.71 2.07
C LEU A 88 -4.73 -17.16 0.89
N GLY A 89 -5.18 -16.89 -0.33
CA GLY A 89 -4.60 -17.45 -1.57
C GLY A 89 -4.83 -18.96 -1.71
N THR A 90 -4.32 -19.55 -2.80
CA THR A 90 -4.35 -21.01 -3.00
C THR A 90 -3.26 -21.70 -2.15
N PRO A 91 -3.38 -23.02 -1.88
CA PRO A 91 -2.33 -23.78 -1.21
C PRO A 91 -0.95 -23.64 -1.89
N GLU A 92 -0.90 -23.69 -3.22
CA GLU A 92 0.35 -23.60 -4.00
C GLU A 92 0.99 -22.22 -3.88
N GLN A 93 0.16 -21.17 -3.87
CA GLN A 93 0.63 -19.80 -3.67
C GLN A 93 1.24 -19.65 -2.28
N ARG A 94 0.56 -20.11 -1.22
CA ARG A 94 1.09 -20.02 0.15
C ARG A 94 2.37 -20.86 0.32
N ALA A 95 2.40 -22.07 -0.20
CA ALA A 95 3.59 -22.93 -0.20
C ALA A 95 4.78 -22.26 -0.90
N THR A 96 4.54 -21.58 -2.03
CA THR A 96 5.56 -20.82 -2.76
C THR A 96 6.07 -19.63 -1.95
N LEU A 97 5.19 -18.90 -1.27
CA LEU A 97 5.57 -17.79 -0.38
C LEU A 97 6.35 -18.29 0.84
N ALA A 98 5.94 -19.40 1.44
CA ALA A 98 6.63 -20.04 2.55
C ALA A 98 8.04 -20.51 2.14
N ALA A 99 8.17 -21.15 0.97
CA ALA A 99 9.46 -21.55 0.40
C ALA A 99 10.37 -20.34 0.12
N TYR A 100 9.81 -19.21 -0.34
CA TYR A 100 10.55 -17.96 -0.45
C TYR A 100 11.07 -17.47 0.91
N VAL A 101 10.23 -17.48 1.96
CA VAL A 101 10.60 -17.09 3.33
C VAL A 101 11.72 -17.97 3.86
N ARG A 102 11.66 -19.29 3.62
CA ARG A 102 12.73 -20.24 3.97
C ARG A 102 14.03 -20.02 3.18
N GLY A 103 13.95 -19.30 2.08
CA GLY A 103 15.07 -18.98 1.21
C GLY A 103 15.29 -19.98 0.07
N GLU A 104 14.38 -20.95 -0.11
CA GLU A 104 14.42 -21.98 -1.14
C GLU A 104 14.04 -21.45 -2.53
N LYS A 105 13.32 -20.32 -2.58
CA LYS A 105 12.96 -19.63 -3.82
C LYS A 105 13.61 -18.24 -3.89
N GLY A 106 13.92 -17.80 -5.11
CA GLY A 106 14.53 -16.50 -5.40
C GLY A 106 13.53 -15.33 -5.38
N GLU A 107 14.03 -14.10 -5.42
CA GLU A 107 13.21 -12.86 -5.42
C GLU A 107 12.20 -12.79 -6.58
N GLY A 108 12.51 -13.43 -7.71
CA GLY A 108 11.67 -13.37 -8.91
C GLY A 108 10.27 -13.97 -8.75
N VAL A 109 10.04 -14.84 -7.75
CA VAL A 109 8.71 -15.44 -7.53
C VAL A 109 7.84 -14.62 -6.58
N LEU A 110 8.44 -13.79 -5.71
CA LEU A 110 7.73 -13.15 -4.60
C LEU A 110 6.63 -12.21 -5.10
N GLY A 111 7.00 -11.25 -5.95
CA GLY A 111 6.06 -10.25 -6.47
C GLY A 111 4.89 -10.87 -7.22
N PRO A 112 5.14 -11.69 -8.27
CA PRO A 112 4.08 -12.38 -9.00
C PRO A 112 3.17 -13.25 -8.13
N THR A 113 3.73 -13.98 -7.16
CA THR A 113 2.95 -14.88 -6.29
C THR A 113 2.09 -14.11 -5.29
N ALA A 114 2.66 -13.07 -4.65
CA ALA A 114 1.89 -12.20 -3.76
C ALA A 114 0.77 -11.46 -4.52
N GLN A 115 1.05 -11.02 -5.75
CA GLN A 115 0.05 -10.40 -6.62
C GLN A 115 -1.06 -11.39 -7.00
N ALA A 116 -0.73 -12.65 -7.26
CA ALA A 116 -1.71 -13.70 -7.53
C ALA A 116 -2.62 -13.97 -6.33
N ALA A 117 -2.05 -14.13 -5.14
CA ALA A 117 -2.82 -14.34 -3.91
C ALA A 117 -3.80 -13.19 -3.62
N VAL A 118 -3.40 -11.95 -3.90
CA VAL A 118 -4.30 -10.79 -3.81
C VAL A 118 -5.33 -10.77 -4.95
N GLY A 119 -4.93 -11.13 -6.16
CA GLY A 119 -5.79 -11.15 -7.35
C GLY A 119 -6.93 -12.17 -7.26
N GLU A 120 -6.67 -13.35 -6.66
CA GLU A 120 -7.68 -14.40 -6.41
C GLU A 120 -8.86 -13.89 -5.58
N LEU A 121 -8.66 -12.85 -4.76
CA LEU A 121 -9.73 -12.23 -3.99
C LEU A 121 -10.79 -11.58 -4.88
N PHE A 122 -10.37 -11.13 -6.07
CA PHE A 122 -11.19 -10.35 -7.00
C PHE A 122 -11.64 -11.17 -8.21
N ALA A 123 -10.73 -11.98 -8.76
CA ALA A 123 -10.97 -12.82 -9.93
C ALA A 123 -10.37 -14.22 -9.69
N PRO A 124 -11.20 -15.26 -9.55
CA PRO A 124 -10.74 -16.64 -9.43
C PRO A 124 -9.83 -17.03 -10.60
N GLY A 125 -8.70 -17.67 -10.31
CA GLY A 125 -7.69 -18.04 -11.32
C GLY A 125 -6.75 -16.91 -11.73
N TYR A 126 -6.65 -15.84 -10.93
CA TYR A 126 -5.69 -14.77 -11.14
C TYR A 126 -4.24 -15.30 -11.03
N ALA A 127 -3.68 -15.66 -12.18
CA ALA A 127 -2.36 -16.28 -12.24
C ALA A 127 -1.19 -15.32 -11.92
N ALA A 128 -0.16 -15.88 -11.27
CA ALA A 128 1.13 -15.24 -11.05
C ALA A 128 1.86 -15.04 -12.38
N ARG A 129 2.05 -13.78 -12.80
CA ARG A 129 2.76 -13.45 -14.04
C ARG A 129 3.74 -12.30 -13.87
N LYS A 130 4.88 -12.41 -14.56
CA LYS A 130 5.96 -11.41 -14.52
C LYS A 130 5.54 -10.09 -15.14
N ASP A 131 4.77 -10.12 -16.22
CA ASP A 131 4.29 -8.92 -16.93
C ASP A 131 3.29 -8.11 -16.08
N ARG A 132 2.35 -8.79 -15.41
CA ARG A 132 1.43 -8.16 -14.44
C ARG A 132 2.17 -7.56 -13.24
N TRP A 133 3.19 -8.24 -12.75
CA TRP A 133 4.02 -7.69 -11.69
C TRP A 133 4.78 -6.43 -12.14
N GLN A 134 5.32 -6.45 -13.36
CA GLN A 134 6.00 -5.27 -13.93
C GLN A 134 5.02 -4.11 -14.17
N ALA A 135 3.77 -4.40 -14.56
CA ALA A 135 2.70 -3.41 -14.62
C ALA A 135 2.42 -2.79 -13.24
N ALA A 136 2.30 -3.60 -12.19
CA ALA A 136 2.14 -3.11 -10.81
C ALA A 136 3.30 -2.22 -10.37
N ARG A 137 4.55 -2.58 -10.66
CA ARG A 137 5.72 -1.74 -10.36
C ARG A 137 5.66 -0.40 -11.10
N THR A 138 5.23 -0.41 -12.36
CA THR A 138 5.11 0.80 -13.17
C THR A 138 4.02 1.72 -12.62
N LEU A 139 2.85 1.15 -12.29
CA LEU A 139 1.72 1.90 -11.74
C LEU A 139 2.05 2.51 -10.37
N ASP A 140 2.72 1.75 -9.49
CA ASP A 140 3.12 2.20 -8.15
C ASP A 140 4.19 3.32 -8.18
N ALA A 141 5.14 3.24 -9.13
CA ALA A 141 6.20 4.23 -9.29
C ALA A 141 5.72 5.55 -9.92
N ALA A 142 4.76 5.47 -10.85
CA ALA A 142 4.29 6.60 -11.64
C ALA A 142 3.82 7.84 -10.85
N PRO A 143 3.00 7.74 -9.78
CA PRO A 143 2.58 8.92 -9.02
C PRO A 143 3.71 9.53 -8.18
N ARG A 144 4.74 8.74 -7.83
CA ARG A 144 5.82 9.12 -6.91
C ARG A 144 7.11 9.57 -7.59
N SER A 145 7.29 9.27 -8.87
CA SER A 145 8.53 9.62 -9.58
C SER A 145 8.66 11.13 -9.74
N PHE A 146 9.83 11.69 -9.42
CA PHE A 146 10.19 13.07 -9.76
C PHE A 146 11.26 13.11 -10.85
N ASN A 147 11.58 11.97 -11.47
CA ASN A 147 12.55 11.88 -12.55
C ASN A 147 11.92 12.37 -13.87
N PRO A 148 12.33 13.53 -14.42
CA PRO A 148 11.69 14.11 -15.59
C PRO A 148 11.86 13.24 -16.84
N LEU A 149 13.03 12.61 -17.02
CA LEU A 149 13.29 11.71 -18.14
C LEU A 149 12.38 10.49 -18.10
N GLN A 150 12.18 9.91 -16.92
CA GLN A 150 11.29 8.76 -16.74
C GLN A 150 9.83 9.14 -16.99
N ILE A 151 9.39 10.31 -16.53
CA ILE A 151 8.03 10.82 -16.77
C ILE A 151 7.80 11.06 -18.26
N LEU A 152 8.77 11.69 -18.96
CA LEU A 152 8.70 11.91 -20.39
C LEU A 152 8.66 10.58 -21.15
N TRP A 153 9.55 9.64 -20.80
CA TRP A 153 9.57 8.30 -21.38
C TRP A 153 8.23 7.57 -21.22
N TRP A 154 7.62 7.62 -20.03
CA TRP A 154 6.29 7.07 -19.80
C TRP A 154 5.20 7.78 -20.59
N GLY A 155 5.31 9.10 -20.77
CA GLY A 155 4.43 9.88 -21.64
C GLY A 155 4.51 9.43 -23.09
N LEU A 156 5.72 9.29 -23.63
CA LEU A 156 5.98 8.86 -25.01
C LEU A 156 5.54 7.42 -25.27
N THR A 157 5.86 6.51 -24.35
CA THR A 157 5.59 5.08 -24.52
C THR A 157 4.18 4.67 -24.11
N GLY A 158 3.41 5.53 -23.44
CA GLY A 158 2.13 5.16 -22.82
C GLY A 158 2.24 4.04 -21.78
N ALA A 159 3.43 3.82 -21.20
CA ALA A 159 3.71 2.68 -20.34
C ALA A 159 2.78 2.59 -19.12
N VAL A 160 2.43 3.72 -18.51
CA VAL A 160 1.52 3.76 -17.36
C VAL A 160 0.10 3.39 -17.76
N ASP A 161 -0.35 3.81 -18.95
CA ASP A 161 -1.68 3.48 -19.45
C ASP A 161 -1.78 1.99 -19.81
N ARG A 162 -0.72 1.43 -20.43
CA ARG A 162 -0.60 -0.02 -20.65
C ARG A 162 -0.59 -0.79 -19.34
N ALA A 163 0.19 -0.35 -18.35
CA ALA A 163 0.23 -0.97 -17.03
C ALA A 163 -1.15 -1.01 -16.37
N ARG A 164 -1.93 0.07 -16.45
CA ARG A 164 -3.32 0.08 -15.96
C ARG A 164 -4.19 -0.93 -16.70
N LYS A 165 -4.13 -0.97 -18.04
CA LYS A 165 -4.91 -1.94 -18.84
C LYS A 165 -4.55 -3.39 -18.49
N THR A 166 -3.25 -3.69 -18.35
CA THR A 166 -2.76 -5.03 -17.95
C THR A 166 -3.29 -5.47 -16.59
N LEU A 167 -3.43 -4.55 -15.63
CA LEU A 167 -3.95 -4.84 -14.30
C LEU A 167 -5.48 -4.85 -14.25
N ALA A 168 -6.15 -4.01 -15.05
CA ALA A 168 -7.61 -3.85 -15.04
C ALA A 168 -8.35 -4.96 -15.79
N ALA A 169 -7.79 -5.45 -16.90
CA ALA A 169 -8.42 -6.47 -17.73
C ALA A 169 -8.78 -7.77 -16.98
N PRO A 170 -7.90 -8.39 -16.16
CA PRO A 170 -8.23 -9.65 -15.47
C PRO A 170 -9.22 -9.49 -14.29
N VAL A 171 -9.64 -8.28 -13.96
CA VAL A 171 -10.51 -7.98 -12.80
C VAL A 171 -11.69 -7.12 -13.21
N ASP A 172 -12.11 -7.21 -14.47
CA ASP A 172 -13.27 -6.52 -15.04
C ASP A 172 -13.29 -5.01 -14.76
N ASN A 173 -12.11 -4.39 -14.78
CA ASN A 173 -11.91 -2.96 -14.49
C ASN A 173 -12.31 -2.51 -13.07
N ASP A 174 -12.40 -3.42 -12.10
CA ASP A 174 -12.65 -3.08 -10.69
C ASP A 174 -11.52 -2.19 -10.11
N PRO A 175 -11.81 -0.93 -9.71
CA PRO A 175 -10.82 -0.03 -9.13
C PRO A 175 -10.21 -0.54 -7.82
N ALA A 176 -10.97 -1.25 -6.98
CA ALA A 176 -10.45 -1.84 -5.75
C ALA A 176 -9.46 -2.97 -6.07
N ALA A 177 -9.78 -3.81 -7.04
CA ALA A 177 -8.91 -4.90 -7.49
C ALA A 177 -7.60 -4.38 -8.11
N VAL A 178 -7.68 -3.36 -8.97
CA VAL A 178 -6.50 -2.71 -9.56
C VAL A 178 -5.64 -2.03 -8.49
N HIS A 179 -6.26 -1.40 -7.49
CA HIS A 179 -5.52 -0.83 -6.37
C HIS A 179 -4.82 -1.92 -5.54
N ALA A 180 -5.52 -3.01 -5.24
CA ALA A 180 -4.99 -4.11 -4.45
C ALA A 180 -3.78 -4.78 -5.14
N THR A 181 -3.94 -5.15 -6.41
CA THR A 181 -2.93 -5.85 -7.21
C THR A 181 -1.84 -4.95 -7.79
N GLY A 182 -2.08 -3.64 -7.87
CA GLY A 182 -1.17 -2.66 -8.46
C GLY A 182 -0.39 -1.82 -7.45
N VAL A 183 -0.98 -1.52 -6.29
CA VAL A 183 -0.43 -0.59 -5.30
C VAL A 183 -0.28 -1.26 -3.93
N ALA A 184 -1.34 -1.85 -3.37
CA ALA A 184 -1.32 -2.39 -2.01
C ALA A 184 -0.40 -3.61 -1.86
N VAL A 185 -0.33 -4.47 -2.89
CA VAL A 185 0.52 -5.67 -2.92
C VAL A 185 2.00 -5.39 -2.62
N HIS A 186 2.52 -4.19 -2.92
CA HIS A 186 3.93 -3.85 -2.64
C HIS A 186 4.23 -3.83 -1.15
N ASN A 187 3.27 -3.47 -0.30
CA ASN A 187 3.42 -3.53 1.15
C ASN A 187 3.47 -4.98 1.65
N LEU A 188 2.64 -5.87 1.09
CA LEU A 188 2.67 -7.30 1.37
C LEU A 188 4.03 -7.91 0.96
N VAL A 189 4.51 -7.58 -0.23
CA VAL A 189 5.85 -7.99 -0.72
C VAL A 189 6.95 -7.50 0.22
N ARG A 190 6.89 -6.25 0.69
CA ARG A 190 7.86 -5.74 1.68
C ARG A 190 7.75 -6.48 3.01
N GLY A 191 6.54 -6.79 3.48
CA GLY A 191 6.31 -7.60 4.68
C GLY A 191 6.94 -9.00 4.59
N LEU A 192 6.77 -9.68 3.46
CA LEU A 192 7.36 -11.00 3.21
C LEU A 192 8.90 -10.95 3.11
N LYS A 193 9.48 -9.85 2.63
CA LYS A 193 10.93 -9.63 2.68
C LYS A 193 11.44 -9.51 4.11
N ILE A 194 10.72 -8.78 4.96
CA ILE A 194 11.02 -8.70 6.40
C ILE A 194 10.92 -10.10 7.02
N MET A 195 9.86 -10.84 6.70
CA MET A 195 9.66 -12.21 7.20
C MET A 195 10.82 -13.15 6.82
N ARG A 196 11.32 -13.08 5.58
CA ARG A 196 12.53 -13.80 5.18
C ARG A 196 13.77 -13.38 5.98
N GLY A 197 13.90 -12.09 6.28
CA GLY A 197 14.94 -11.56 7.16
C GLY A 197 14.86 -12.14 8.58
N LEU A 198 13.65 -12.25 9.14
CA LEU A 198 13.41 -12.90 10.43
C LEU A 198 13.70 -14.40 10.37
N TRP A 199 13.29 -15.09 9.30
CA TRP A 199 13.54 -16.53 9.13
C TRP A 199 15.04 -16.89 9.15
N ARG A 200 15.90 -15.99 8.64
CA ARG A 200 17.36 -16.15 8.67
C ARG A 200 17.96 -16.07 10.06
N GLN A 201 17.23 -15.57 11.05
CA GLN A 201 17.69 -15.45 12.43
C GLN A 201 17.19 -16.66 13.24
N PRO A 202 18.07 -17.57 13.71
CA PRO A 202 17.65 -18.77 14.43
C PRO A 202 16.78 -18.47 15.64
N PHE A 203 17.16 -17.46 16.43
CA PHE A 203 16.37 -17.00 17.57
C PHE A 203 14.96 -16.58 17.14
N ALA A 204 14.84 -15.71 16.13
CA ALA A 204 13.53 -15.22 15.70
C ALA A 204 12.60 -16.35 15.21
N ARG A 205 13.16 -17.34 14.51
CA ARG A 205 12.41 -18.52 14.04
C ARG A 205 11.87 -19.36 15.20
N GLU A 206 12.66 -19.52 16.25
CA GLU A 206 12.36 -20.43 17.37
C GLU A 206 11.53 -19.74 18.47
N SER A 207 11.79 -18.47 18.76
CA SER A 207 11.23 -17.77 19.93
C SER A 207 10.08 -16.81 19.61
N LEU A 208 9.99 -16.25 18.39
CA LEU A 208 8.90 -15.32 18.09
C LEU A 208 7.57 -16.04 17.93
N THR A 209 6.56 -15.49 18.61
CA THR A 209 5.16 -15.84 18.40
C THR A 209 4.71 -15.42 16.99
N GLU A 210 3.67 -16.07 16.47
CA GLU A 210 3.08 -15.69 15.18
C GLU A 210 2.63 -14.23 15.18
N GLU A 211 2.01 -13.76 16.26
CA GLU A 211 1.57 -12.38 16.43
C GLU A 211 2.73 -11.38 16.35
N ALA A 212 3.86 -11.68 17.00
CA ALA A 212 5.05 -10.83 16.95
C ALA A 212 5.62 -10.74 15.52
N VAL A 213 5.62 -11.86 14.78
CA VAL A 213 6.06 -11.88 13.38
C VAL A 213 5.10 -11.08 12.50
N ILE A 214 3.78 -11.25 12.66
CA ILE A 214 2.78 -10.48 11.93
C ILE A 214 2.96 -8.99 12.18
N CYS A 215 3.12 -8.55 13.43
CA CYS A 215 3.31 -7.15 13.78
C CYS A 215 4.57 -6.54 13.11
N GLN A 216 5.65 -7.31 13.01
CA GLN A 216 6.87 -6.86 12.31
C GLN A 216 6.73 -6.87 10.78
N CYS A 217 5.94 -7.79 10.23
CA CYS A 217 5.74 -7.94 8.79
C CYS A 217 4.59 -7.10 8.23
N ALA A 218 3.68 -6.59 9.06
CA ALA A 218 2.61 -5.69 8.67
C ALA A 218 3.22 -4.31 8.37
N VAL A 219 3.42 -4.01 7.08
CA VAL A 219 4.08 -2.79 6.63
C VAL A 219 3.07 -1.74 6.16
N ALA A 220 3.16 -0.54 6.72
CA ALA A 220 2.43 0.62 6.24
C ALA A 220 3.01 1.12 4.90
N PRO A 221 2.21 1.77 4.03
CA PRO A 221 2.77 2.53 2.93
C PRO A 221 3.83 3.52 3.43
N ALA A 222 4.98 3.62 2.75
CA ALA A 222 6.07 4.50 3.19
C ALA A 222 5.61 5.95 3.39
N ASN A 223 4.80 6.42 2.44
CA ASN A 223 4.19 7.73 2.51
C ASN A 223 2.73 7.69 2.06
N VAL A 224 1.89 8.50 2.69
CA VAL A 224 0.50 8.72 2.31
C VAL A 224 0.28 10.22 2.11
N LEU A 225 -0.18 10.59 0.92
CA LEU A 225 -0.44 11.98 0.56
C LEU A 225 -1.90 12.35 0.86
N ARG A 226 -2.09 13.60 1.24
CA ARG A 226 -3.38 14.28 1.33
C ARG A 226 -3.27 15.71 0.82
N GLN A 227 -4.37 16.30 0.43
CA GLN A 227 -4.44 17.69 -0.02
C GLN A 227 -5.45 18.46 0.82
N TRP A 228 -5.10 19.69 1.19
CA TRP A 228 -6.02 20.62 1.82
C TRP A 228 -7.02 21.17 0.80
N LYS A 229 -8.32 21.07 1.09
CA LYS A 229 -9.42 21.58 0.25
C LYS A 229 -9.92 22.97 0.66
N ALA A 230 -9.51 23.46 1.83
CA ALA A 230 -9.90 24.75 2.39
C ALA A 230 -8.77 25.31 3.27
N PRO A 231 -8.73 26.64 3.51
CA PRO A 231 -7.76 27.24 4.39
C PRO A 231 -7.81 26.70 5.82
N ALA A 232 -6.65 26.65 6.49
CA ALA A 232 -6.55 26.17 7.86
C ALA A 232 -5.37 26.75 8.64
N SER A 233 -5.63 27.19 9.86
CA SER A 233 -4.60 27.42 10.88
C SER A 233 -4.17 26.10 11.47
N THR A 234 -2.88 25.77 11.35
CA THR A 234 -2.29 24.54 11.87
C THR A 234 -1.08 24.85 12.76
N LEU A 235 -0.55 23.83 13.45
CA LEU A 235 0.72 23.96 14.19
C LEU A 235 1.91 24.35 13.29
N TRP A 236 1.78 24.20 11.96
CA TRP A 236 2.79 24.57 10.97
C TRP A 236 2.46 25.89 10.25
N GLY A 237 1.59 26.71 10.86
CA GLY A 237 1.11 27.99 10.34
C GLY A 237 -0.12 27.87 9.44
N GLU A 238 -0.44 28.96 8.76
CA GLU A 238 -1.58 29.06 7.84
C GLU A 238 -1.37 28.24 6.58
N VAL A 239 -2.35 27.42 6.24
CA VAL A 239 -2.34 26.49 5.11
C VAL A 239 -3.41 26.90 4.13
N GLU A 240 -3.04 26.97 2.85
CA GLU A 240 -3.95 27.31 1.75
C GLU A 240 -4.50 26.06 1.05
N PRO A 241 -5.64 26.17 0.34
CA PRO A 241 -6.12 25.12 -0.55
C PRO A 241 -5.05 24.69 -1.55
N GLY A 242 -4.95 23.38 -1.77
CA GLY A 242 -3.95 22.78 -2.64
C GLY A 242 -2.59 22.53 -1.98
N ALA A 243 -2.37 22.96 -0.73
CA ALA A 243 -1.25 22.50 0.06
C ALA A 243 -1.30 20.97 0.25
N ILE A 244 -0.14 20.33 0.30
CA ILE A 244 -0.03 18.87 0.37
C ILE A 244 0.49 18.46 1.75
N THR A 245 -0.16 17.49 2.38
CA THR A 245 0.35 16.85 3.58
C THR A 245 0.82 15.44 3.26
N LEU A 246 2.06 15.13 3.63
CA LEU A 246 2.74 13.86 3.47
C LEU A 246 2.85 13.18 4.84
N PHE A 247 2.09 12.11 5.06
CA PHE A 247 2.26 11.24 6.22
C PHE A 247 3.34 10.21 5.95
N GLN A 248 4.44 10.27 6.69
CA GLN A 248 5.55 9.32 6.60
C GLN A 248 5.28 8.12 7.51
N LEU A 249 4.30 7.29 7.16
CA LEU A 249 3.78 6.23 8.04
C LEU A 249 4.83 5.20 8.44
N ASP A 250 5.83 4.94 7.60
CA ASP A 250 6.91 4.01 7.94
C ASP A 250 7.85 4.57 9.02
N ALA A 251 8.14 5.87 8.96
CA ALA A 251 8.87 6.56 10.03
C ALA A 251 8.02 6.65 11.32
N ALA A 252 6.72 6.90 11.19
CA ALA A 252 5.79 6.91 12.31
C ALA A 252 5.68 5.54 12.99
N ARG A 253 5.61 4.46 12.19
CA ARG A 253 5.62 3.08 12.67
C ARG A 253 6.90 2.74 13.43
N TYR A 254 8.07 3.18 12.95
CA TYR A 254 9.33 2.95 13.67
C TYR A 254 9.31 3.59 15.07
N ARG A 255 8.71 4.78 15.20
CA ARG A 255 8.57 5.48 16.49
C ARG A 255 7.53 4.82 17.41
N SER A 256 6.46 4.28 16.85
CA SER A 256 5.38 3.62 17.60
C SER A 256 4.79 2.48 16.76
N PRO A 257 5.26 1.24 16.94
CA PRO A 257 4.73 0.09 16.21
C PRO A 257 3.29 -0.19 16.67
N SER A 258 2.31 0.04 15.80
CA SER A 258 0.91 -0.33 16.09
C SER A 258 0.13 -0.60 14.81
N HIS A 259 -0.83 -1.53 14.88
CA HIS A 259 -1.75 -1.83 13.77
C HIS A 259 -2.58 -0.60 13.37
N GLN A 260 -2.91 0.27 14.33
CA GLN A 260 -3.64 1.52 14.10
C GLN A 260 -2.89 2.44 13.13
N ILE A 261 -1.57 2.56 13.24
CA ILE A 261 -0.77 3.41 12.32
C ILE A 261 -0.60 2.73 10.95
N VAL A 262 -0.42 1.41 10.93
CA VAL A 262 -0.19 0.65 9.70
C VAL A 262 -1.41 0.64 8.78
N PHE A 263 -2.59 0.40 9.35
CA PHE A 263 -3.83 0.26 8.60
C PHE A 263 -4.76 1.46 8.71
N MET A 264 -4.41 2.46 9.54
CA MET A 264 -5.23 3.64 9.80
C MET A 264 -6.66 3.27 10.25
N THR A 265 -6.80 2.20 11.05
CA THR A 265 -8.09 1.56 11.41
C THR A 265 -9.11 2.54 11.98
N ASP A 266 -8.64 3.54 12.74
CA ASP A 266 -9.49 4.48 13.47
C ASP A 266 -9.74 5.77 12.67
N SER A 267 -9.53 5.73 11.36
CA SER A 267 -9.70 6.87 10.47
C SER A 267 -10.67 6.55 9.33
N TRP A 268 -11.23 7.62 8.74
CA TRP A 268 -11.94 7.53 7.46
C TRP A 268 -11.08 6.91 6.34
N SER A 269 -9.76 6.93 6.51
CA SER A 269 -8.78 6.37 5.59
C SER A 269 -8.42 4.90 5.80
N ARG A 270 -9.13 4.16 6.66
CA ARG A 270 -8.81 2.77 7.02
C ARG A 270 -8.59 1.83 5.83
N CYS A 271 -7.63 0.91 5.95
CA CYS A 271 -7.41 -0.15 4.97
C CYS A 271 -8.37 -1.33 5.26
N PRO A 272 -9.24 -1.73 4.33
CA PRO A 272 -10.17 -2.85 4.55
C PRO A 272 -9.45 -4.21 4.62
N ALA A 273 -8.21 -4.31 4.14
CA ALA A 273 -7.44 -5.56 4.10
C ALA A 273 -6.63 -5.85 5.38
N HIS A 274 -6.87 -5.13 6.48
CA HIS A 274 -6.08 -5.26 7.70
C HIS A 274 -6.10 -6.69 8.26
N HIS A 275 -7.28 -7.30 8.43
CA HIS A 275 -7.40 -8.68 8.88
C HIS A 275 -6.81 -9.67 7.87
N TRP A 276 -7.25 -9.60 6.60
CA TRP A 276 -6.80 -10.53 5.58
C TRP A 276 -5.28 -10.54 5.40
N THR A 277 -4.64 -9.37 5.41
CA THR A 277 -3.18 -9.25 5.29
C THR A 277 -2.47 -9.92 6.47
N ALA A 278 -2.94 -9.66 7.69
CA ALA A 278 -2.38 -10.28 8.90
C ALA A 278 -2.55 -11.80 8.87
N SER A 279 -3.73 -12.29 8.51
CA SER A 279 -4.03 -13.72 8.39
C SER A 279 -3.17 -14.41 7.32
N LEU A 280 -2.98 -13.80 6.16
CA LEU A 280 -2.10 -14.34 5.11
C LEU A 280 -0.65 -14.44 5.60
N LEU A 281 -0.13 -13.39 6.25
CA LEU A 281 1.22 -13.39 6.81
C LEU A 281 1.39 -14.50 7.87
N GLY A 282 0.40 -14.66 8.76
CA GLY A 282 0.38 -15.75 9.74
C GLY A 282 0.36 -17.13 9.10
N ALA A 283 -0.48 -17.33 8.08
CA ALA A 283 -0.56 -18.59 7.34
C ALA A 283 0.78 -18.95 6.66
N VAL A 284 1.42 -17.99 5.99
CA VAL A 284 2.73 -18.18 5.35
C VAL A 284 3.80 -18.54 6.39
N TRP A 285 3.80 -17.88 7.55
CA TRP A 285 4.74 -18.19 8.63
C TRP A 285 4.53 -19.60 9.21
N ARG A 286 3.28 -20.00 9.46
CA ARG A 286 2.94 -21.35 9.93
C ARG A 286 3.38 -22.41 8.93
N GLU A 287 3.12 -22.21 7.65
CA GLU A 287 3.52 -23.14 6.60
C GLU A 287 5.05 -23.20 6.43
N ALA A 288 5.74 -22.07 6.64
CA ALA A 288 7.19 -22.04 6.70
C ALA A 288 7.72 -22.91 7.86
N LYS A 289 7.11 -22.83 9.06
CA LYS A 289 7.45 -23.66 10.24
C LYS A 289 7.12 -25.14 10.05
N ALA A 290 5.94 -25.47 9.55
CA ALA A 290 5.49 -26.87 9.40
C ALA A 290 6.37 -27.69 8.43
N SER A 291 6.95 -27.03 7.43
CA SER A 291 7.82 -27.67 6.42
C SER A 291 9.31 -27.61 6.78
N ALA A 292 9.68 -27.02 7.92
CA ALA A 292 11.07 -26.99 8.36
C ALA A 292 11.46 -28.38 8.90
N PRO A 293 12.60 -28.97 8.48
CA PRO A 293 13.03 -30.25 9.02
C PRO A 293 13.21 -30.13 10.54
N VAL A 294 12.53 -30.99 11.29
CA VAL A 294 12.76 -31.18 12.73
C VAL A 294 14.24 -31.57 12.88
N LYS A 295 15.04 -30.71 13.50
CA LYS A 295 16.41 -31.10 13.88
C LYS A 295 16.28 -32.27 14.86
N GLY A 296 16.72 -33.44 14.41
CA GLY A 296 16.62 -34.69 15.13
C GLY A 296 17.08 -34.58 16.58
N GLY A 297 16.26 -35.12 17.48
CA GLY A 297 16.71 -35.49 18.81
C GLY A 297 17.88 -36.45 18.68
N ARG A 298 18.99 -36.12 19.35
CA ARG A 298 20.02 -37.10 19.63
C ARG A 298 19.45 -38.03 20.69
N SER A 299 19.13 -39.25 20.28
CA SER A 299 19.20 -40.44 21.14
C SER A 299 20.66 -40.73 21.48
#